data_AF-A0A933VR62-F1
#
_entry.id   AF-A0A933VR62-F1
#
_cell.length_a   1.000
_cell.length_b   1.000
_cell.length_c   1.000
_cell.angle_alpha   90.00
_cell.angle_beta   90.00
_cell.angle_gamma   90.00
#
_symmetry.space_group_name_H-M   'P 1'
#
loop_
_entity.id
_entity.type
_entity.pdbx_description
1 polymer ?
#
loop_
_entity_poly.entity_id
_entity_poly.type
_entity_poly.pdbx_seq_one_letter_code
_entity_poly.pdbx_strand_id
1 'polypeptide(L)'
;MAYLGYDPDLLVSLHHALQDASDELGMLRCADPGAAEAMRVVRSCRSAIDETWSPVVGRLLCCDSLEDAIPVRLDPGDLRSVVLLGGQRSGWWVQRDPSPLVSPGHLGLLAEARAIGAGLQDETLTHELTGDELTWLTERLRAIALDPVAVAAFRAELGGTTGWVAVLERLGLDRLHQQSHLACEPDDDAATARVDQIDRALGALVSVYVSGPHTSRASVYPAVIAELDPYTAALFVTHLDLDSTAAARAAYDVISNWNDARRAVPHDRYVAGDDAPDLLFRWLADDPTAAFEFLRFTRDRPELVFRTARPDRVETLLVAGTAPPAISEHQAGIVVPPLVRWALESADRPDPQIGGGIDNLRVLIADVLAPWLLPLTSRSGQWTWNDGEADDAMRWIISDGDAANALVGHLDAVRDQLAEVPLVDADGRVNGAVLDEVSEMFSALQIALRDEEISDARRASFWLDATMIVAEVCTGLVTGSTVVGLTVNAVTAGVSPFVRSLLAEHVLPDGSSGVAAAHARYGERSADLQVAAVVAVVGQLIEMGRLPADALDSLDLSDIDDGECVPRAVDDRIGAFIEQIGHDLDPAAYSALYAVRKSFGNASSIDQQCDV
;
A
#
# COMPACT_ATOMS: atom_id res chain seq x y z
N MET A 1 29.12 -10.26 32.22
CA MET A 1 29.36 -11.01 33.46
C MET A 1 29.87 -12.38 33.06
N ALA A 2 31.05 -12.76 33.53
CA ALA A 2 31.65 -14.07 33.26
C ALA A 2 31.27 -15.02 34.40
N TYR A 3 30.79 -16.23 34.06
CA TYR A 3 30.49 -17.28 35.03
C TYR A 3 31.74 -18.12 35.30
N LEU A 4 32.02 -18.41 36.57
CA LEU A 4 33.13 -19.26 36.98
C LEU A 4 32.56 -20.53 37.64
N GLY A 5 32.55 -21.63 36.88
CA GLY A 5 32.49 -22.98 37.45
C GLY A 5 33.92 -23.45 37.73
N TYR A 6 34.17 -24.00 38.91
CA TYR A 6 35.49 -24.54 39.26
C TYR A 6 35.36 -25.95 39.85
N ASP A 7 36.38 -26.76 39.62
CA ASP A 7 36.54 -28.07 40.24
C ASP A 7 37.15 -27.87 41.64
N PRO A 8 36.46 -28.29 42.72
CA PRO A 8 36.92 -28.05 44.09
C PRO A 8 38.24 -28.76 44.40
N ASP A 9 38.48 -29.95 43.84
CA ASP A 9 39.70 -30.72 44.11
C ASP A 9 40.91 -30.07 43.43
N LEU A 10 40.71 -29.51 42.22
CA LEU A 10 41.74 -28.73 41.53
C LEU A 10 42.00 -27.38 42.20
N LEU A 11 40.98 -26.73 42.76
CA LEU A 11 41.13 -25.46 43.46
C LEU A 11 41.89 -25.63 44.78
N VAL A 12 41.63 -26.70 45.53
CA VAL A 12 42.42 -27.08 46.72
C VAL A 12 43.86 -27.41 46.32
N SER A 13 44.05 -28.16 45.24
CA SER A 13 45.39 -28.49 44.73
C SER A 13 46.16 -27.24 44.31
N LEU A 14 45.50 -26.27 43.66
CA LEU A 14 46.08 -24.98 43.29
C LEU A 14 46.43 -24.15 44.53
N HIS A 15 45.56 -24.13 45.54
CA HIS A 15 45.82 -23.41 46.79
C HIS A 15 47.10 -23.90 47.47
N HIS A 16 47.26 -25.23 47.59
CA HIS A 16 48.48 -25.82 48.12
C HIS A 16 49.70 -25.54 47.25
N ALA A 17 49.58 -25.66 45.93
CA ALA A 17 50.68 -25.38 45.01
C ALA A 17 51.14 -23.90 45.08
N LEU A 18 50.21 -22.95 45.28
CA LEU A 18 50.53 -21.54 45.46
C LEU A 18 51.23 -21.26 46.79
N GLN A 19 50.83 -21.94 47.87
CA GLN A 19 51.51 -21.87 49.17
C GLN A 19 52.94 -22.40 49.07
N ASP A 20 53.10 -23.60 48.52
CA ASP A 20 54.41 -24.24 48.33
C ASP A 20 55.33 -23.37 47.46
N ALA A 21 54.81 -22.82 46.37
CA ALA A 21 55.56 -21.93 45.48
C ALA A 21 55.95 -20.61 46.18
N SER A 22 55.06 -20.01 46.96
CA SER A 22 55.39 -18.78 47.71
C SER A 22 56.46 -19.04 48.76
N ASP A 23 56.38 -20.16 49.47
CA ASP A 23 57.39 -20.58 50.46
C ASP A 23 58.74 -20.86 49.79
N GLU A 24 58.76 -21.59 48.67
CA GLU A 24 59.99 -21.89 47.93
C GLU A 24 60.65 -20.61 47.38
N LEU A 25 59.88 -19.75 46.70
CA LEU A 25 60.36 -18.44 46.23
C LEU A 25 60.77 -17.54 47.41
N GLY A 26 60.09 -17.69 48.55
CA GLY A 26 60.37 -17.03 49.81
C GLY A 26 61.71 -17.43 50.41
N MET A 27 62.18 -18.65 50.17
CA MET A 27 63.48 -19.17 50.62
C MET A 27 64.64 -18.80 49.67
N LEU A 28 64.37 -18.50 48.40
CA LEU A 28 65.41 -18.09 47.46
C LEU A 28 66.07 -16.78 47.90
N ARG A 29 67.37 -16.83 48.19
CA ARG A 29 68.20 -15.67 48.52
C ARG A 29 69.50 -15.76 47.74
N CYS A 30 69.80 -14.74 46.96
CA CYS A 30 71.07 -14.60 46.25
C CYS A 30 71.59 -13.17 46.44
N ALA A 31 72.82 -13.04 46.93
CA ALA A 31 73.50 -11.76 47.13
C ALA A 31 74.43 -11.41 45.95
N ASP A 32 74.50 -12.26 44.93
CA ASP A 32 75.28 -12.02 43.72
C ASP A 32 74.66 -10.87 42.90
N PRO A 33 75.40 -9.78 42.64
CA PRO A 33 74.94 -8.68 41.78
C PRO A 33 74.52 -9.13 40.37
N GLY A 34 75.13 -10.20 39.84
CA GLY A 34 74.77 -10.76 38.53
C GLY A 34 73.38 -11.42 38.49
N ALA A 35 72.85 -11.82 39.65
CA ALA A 35 71.52 -12.43 39.80
C ALA A 35 70.42 -11.41 40.17
N ALA A 36 70.74 -10.11 40.24
CA ALA A 36 69.82 -9.08 40.72
C ALA A 36 68.50 -9.03 39.95
N GLU A 37 68.55 -9.22 38.63
CA GLU A 37 67.36 -9.22 37.76
C GLU A 37 66.49 -10.47 37.98
N ALA A 38 67.11 -11.65 38.09
CA ALA A 38 66.40 -12.87 38.44
C ALA A 38 65.74 -12.75 39.83
N MET A 39 66.43 -12.16 40.82
CA MET A 39 65.86 -11.90 42.14
C MET A 39 64.76 -10.81 42.14
N ARG A 40 64.75 -9.91 41.15
CA ARG A 40 63.63 -8.98 40.93
C ARG A 40 62.41 -9.73 40.41
N VAL A 41 62.58 -10.64 39.46
CA VAL A 41 61.50 -11.50 38.92
C VAL A 41 60.94 -12.41 40.02
N VAL A 42 61.79 -13.08 40.80
CA VAL A 42 61.37 -13.92 41.93
C VAL A 42 60.50 -13.13 42.93
N ARG A 43 60.90 -11.90 43.26
CA ARG A 43 60.09 -11.02 44.13
C ARG A 43 58.76 -10.62 43.51
N SER A 44 58.76 -10.31 42.20
CA SER A 44 57.53 -9.97 41.48
C SER A 44 56.56 -11.14 41.40
N CYS A 45 57.06 -12.35 41.13
CA CYS A 45 56.25 -13.56 41.11
C CYS A 45 55.68 -13.87 42.49
N ARG A 46 56.49 -13.73 43.54
CA ARG A 46 56.02 -13.91 44.91
C ARG A 46 54.95 -12.88 45.30
N SER A 47 55.15 -11.59 45.02
CA SER A 47 54.13 -10.57 45.27
C SER A 47 52.84 -10.85 44.49
N ALA A 48 52.93 -11.32 43.24
CA ALA A 48 51.73 -11.71 42.50
C ALA A 48 50.99 -12.89 43.15
N ILE A 49 51.71 -13.89 43.67
CA ILE A 49 51.11 -15.01 44.40
C ILE A 49 50.47 -14.52 45.71
N ASP A 50 51.21 -13.79 46.54
CA ASP A 50 50.80 -13.40 47.89
C ASP A 50 49.69 -12.34 47.88
N GLU A 51 49.78 -11.34 47.00
CA GLU A 51 48.91 -10.17 47.01
C GLU A 51 47.70 -10.32 46.08
N THR A 52 47.77 -11.19 45.06
CA THR A 52 46.70 -11.34 44.05
C THR A 52 46.07 -12.73 44.05
N TRP A 53 46.87 -13.79 43.86
CA TRP A 53 46.32 -15.13 43.60
C TRP A 53 45.86 -15.86 44.85
N SER A 54 46.65 -15.87 45.92
CA SER A 54 46.30 -16.53 47.18
C SER A 54 45.00 -15.97 47.80
N PRO A 55 44.76 -14.65 47.81
CA PRO A 55 43.48 -14.09 48.27
C PRO A 55 42.28 -14.44 47.38
N VAL A 56 42.47 -14.59 46.06
CA VAL A 56 41.39 -14.98 45.13
C VAL A 56 41.00 -16.45 45.35
N VAL A 57 41.98 -17.36 45.39
CA VAL A 57 41.73 -18.79 45.60
C VAL A 57 41.18 -19.05 47.01
N GLY A 58 41.70 -18.36 48.02
CA GLY A 58 41.18 -18.45 49.39
C GLY A 58 39.71 -18.05 49.50
N ARG A 59 39.31 -16.96 48.85
CA ARG A 59 37.90 -16.53 48.80
C ARG A 59 37.00 -17.56 48.10
N LEU A 60 37.45 -18.12 46.98
CA LEU A 60 36.72 -19.16 46.27
C LEU A 60 36.53 -20.43 47.13
N LEU A 61 37.55 -20.85 47.89
CA LEU A 61 37.48 -22.03 48.77
C LEU A 61 36.62 -21.81 50.03
N CYS A 62 36.58 -20.59 50.56
CA CYS A 62 35.82 -20.28 51.77
C CYS A 62 34.31 -20.13 51.52
N CYS A 63 33.85 -20.14 50.26
CA CYS A 63 32.48 -19.79 49.88
C CYS A 63 32.00 -18.45 50.46
N ASP A 64 32.91 -17.61 50.96
CA ASP A 64 32.61 -16.22 51.24
C ASP A 64 32.27 -15.60 49.89
N SER A 65 31.11 -14.97 49.81
CA SER A 65 30.74 -14.24 48.59
C SER A 65 31.93 -13.37 48.23
N LEU A 66 32.40 -13.45 46.98
CA LEU A 66 33.16 -12.35 46.40
C LEU A 66 32.21 -11.16 46.58
N GLU A 67 32.40 -10.30 47.58
CA GLU A 67 31.34 -9.46 48.18
C GLU A 67 30.72 -8.40 47.24
N ASP A 68 31.00 -8.45 45.94
CA ASP A 68 30.30 -7.71 44.89
C ASP A 68 29.57 -8.61 43.86
N ALA A 69 29.59 -9.94 44.01
CA ALA A 69 28.97 -10.90 43.12
C ALA A 69 28.00 -11.80 43.90
N ILE A 70 26.74 -11.35 43.98
CA ILE A 70 25.61 -12.17 44.44
C ILE A 70 25.55 -13.43 43.55
N PRO A 71 25.53 -14.65 44.11
CA PRO A 71 25.29 -15.85 43.32
C PRO A 71 23.90 -15.74 42.69
N VAL A 72 23.86 -15.42 41.40
CA VAL A 72 22.63 -15.38 40.62
C VAL A 72 22.34 -16.80 40.18
N ARG A 73 21.16 -17.31 40.55
CA ARG A 73 20.61 -18.53 39.95
C ARG A 73 20.42 -18.26 38.46
N LEU A 74 21.19 -18.97 37.63
CA LEU A 74 20.95 -18.97 36.18
C LEU A 74 19.53 -19.46 35.95
N ASP A 75 18.73 -18.65 35.28
CA ASP A 75 17.41 -19.06 34.85
C ASP A 75 17.59 -19.95 33.62
N PRO A 76 17.27 -21.26 33.69
CA PRO A 76 17.29 -22.12 32.51
C PRO A 76 16.27 -21.68 31.45
N GLY A 77 15.35 -20.76 31.77
CA GLY A 77 14.43 -20.09 30.85
C GLY A 77 14.96 -18.79 30.21
N ASP A 78 16.16 -18.31 30.55
CA ASP A 78 16.78 -17.14 29.90
C ASP A 78 17.66 -17.56 28.70
N LEU A 79 17.36 -17.03 27.51
CA LEU A 79 18.06 -17.36 26.28
C LEU A 79 19.56 -17.00 26.34
N ARG A 80 19.91 -15.92 27.06
CA ARG A 80 21.31 -15.52 27.24
C ARG A 80 22.07 -16.56 28.05
N SER A 81 21.44 -17.11 29.08
CA SER A 81 22.00 -18.18 29.91
C SER A 81 22.26 -19.43 29.07
N VAL A 82 21.34 -19.78 28.17
CA VAL A 82 21.51 -20.91 27.26
C VAL A 82 22.55 -20.67 26.19
N VAL A 83 22.69 -19.45 25.68
CA VAL A 83 23.75 -19.10 24.73
C VAL A 83 25.13 -19.16 25.38
N LEU A 84 25.23 -18.67 26.62
CA LEU A 84 26.42 -18.73 27.44
C LEU A 84 26.85 -20.17 27.75
N LEU A 85 25.90 -21.07 28.02
CA LEU A 85 26.16 -22.49 28.29
C LEU A 85 26.34 -23.32 27.00
N GLY A 86 25.59 -23.02 25.95
CA GLY A 86 25.63 -23.70 24.65
C GLY A 86 26.95 -23.47 23.91
N GLY A 87 27.55 -22.27 24.07
CA GLY A 87 28.91 -21.98 23.64
C GLY A 87 29.98 -22.87 24.30
N GLN A 88 29.64 -23.58 25.39
CA GLN A 88 30.53 -24.51 26.10
C GLN A 88 30.43 -25.97 25.63
N ARG A 89 29.63 -26.27 24.58
CA ARG A 89 29.53 -27.64 24.00
C ARG A 89 30.87 -28.20 23.47
N SER A 90 31.92 -27.39 23.40
CA SER A 90 33.28 -27.81 23.04
C SER A 90 34.17 -28.05 24.27
N GLY A 91 33.63 -28.62 25.35
CA GLY A 91 34.39 -28.93 26.56
C GLY A 91 34.82 -27.68 27.35
N TRP A 92 35.05 -27.89 28.64
CA TRP A 92 35.54 -26.88 29.57
C TRP A 92 36.68 -26.06 28.97
N TRP A 93 36.52 -24.73 28.89
CA TRP A 93 37.63 -23.85 28.58
C TRP A 93 38.31 -23.43 29.87
N VAL A 94 39.60 -23.76 30.00
CA VAL A 94 40.44 -23.31 31.11
C VAL A 94 40.81 -21.85 30.85
N GLN A 95 40.12 -20.93 31.50
CA GLN A 95 40.57 -19.54 31.56
C GLN A 95 41.81 -19.46 32.44
N ARG A 96 42.98 -19.30 31.81
CA ARG A 96 44.29 -19.28 32.49
C ARG A 96 44.58 -17.97 33.22
N ASP A 97 43.81 -16.93 32.95
CA ASP A 97 43.93 -15.61 33.56
C ASP A 97 42.54 -14.99 33.82
N PRO A 98 42.12 -14.83 35.09
CA PRO A 98 40.85 -14.22 35.47
C PRO A 98 40.90 -12.69 35.50
N SER A 99 42.04 -12.05 35.19
CA SER A 99 42.25 -10.61 35.37
C SER A 99 41.38 -9.70 34.47
N PRO A 100 40.69 -10.18 33.43
CA PRO A 100 39.64 -9.37 32.85
C PRO A 100 38.30 -10.13 32.92
N LEU A 101 37.40 -9.61 33.77
CA LEU A 101 35.95 -9.75 33.60
C LEU A 101 35.56 -9.07 32.28
N VAL A 102 35.91 -9.70 31.16
CA VAL A 102 35.57 -9.21 29.82
C VAL A 102 34.08 -9.44 29.57
N SER A 103 33.45 -8.42 28.99
CA SER A 103 32.12 -8.42 28.40
C SER A 103 31.78 -9.72 27.64
N PRO A 104 30.49 -10.06 27.48
CA PRO A 104 30.00 -11.26 26.76
C PRO A 104 30.45 -11.42 25.28
N GLY A 105 31.40 -10.64 24.78
CA GLY A 105 32.00 -10.77 23.44
C GLY A 105 33.18 -11.74 23.36
N HIS A 106 33.18 -12.86 24.09
CA HIS A 106 34.26 -13.86 24.03
C HIS A 106 33.87 -15.21 23.42
N LEU A 107 32.59 -15.43 23.11
CA LEU A 107 32.25 -16.44 22.11
C LEU A 107 32.58 -15.85 20.74
N GLY A 108 33.40 -16.55 19.95
CA GLY A 108 33.50 -16.20 18.54
C GLY A 108 32.09 -16.25 17.93
N LEU A 109 31.76 -15.30 17.05
CA LEU A 109 30.42 -15.14 16.46
C LEU A 109 29.83 -16.46 15.94
N LEU A 110 30.68 -17.37 15.46
CA LEU A 110 30.32 -18.73 15.07
C LEU A 110 29.72 -19.60 16.21
N ALA A 111 30.33 -19.59 17.39
CA ALA A 111 29.86 -20.36 18.54
C ALA A 111 28.57 -19.74 19.11
N GLU A 112 28.50 -18.42 19.13
CA GLU A 112 27.29 -17.67 19.50
C GLU A 112 26.13 -17.99 18.55
N ALA A 113 26.36 -17.97 17.24
CA ALA A 113 25.36 -18.33 16.23
C ALA A 113 24.79 -19.73 16.41
N ARG A 114 25.65 -20.72 16.70
CA ARG A 114 25.20 -22.09 16.99
C ARG A 114 24.34 -22.16 18.24
N ALA A 115 24.79 -21.50 19.31
CA ALA A 115 24.10 -21.55 20.59
C ALA A 115 22.75 -20.84 20.54
N ILE A 116 22.64 -19.72 19.82
CA ILE A 116 21.36 -19.05 19.58
C ILE A 116 20.44 -19.95 18.74
N GLY A 117 20.93 -20.54 17.66
CA GLY A 117 20.13 -21.45 16.82
C GLY A 117 19.56 -22.63 17.61
N ALA A 118 20.37 -23.26 18.46
CA ALA A 118 19.95 -24.35 19.34
C ALA A 118 18.99 -23.88 20.45
N GLY A 119 19.24 -22.70 21.05
CA GLY A 119 18.40 -22.16 22.12
C GLY A 119 16.99 -21.78 21.63
N LEU A 120 16.86 -21.28 20.39
CA LEU A 120 15.56 -20.95 19.81
C LEU A 120 14.71 -22.19 19.46
N GLN A 121 15.32 -23.37 19.31
CA GLN A 121 14.58 -24.62 19.16
C GLN A 121 13.96 -25.12 20.46
N ASP A 122 14.47 -24.69 21.61
CA ASP A 122 13.99 -25.18 22.90
C ASP A 122 12.64 -24.53 23.22
N GLU A 123 11.59 -25.35 23.20
CA GLU A 123 10.21 -24.95 23.45
C GLU A 123 10.06 -24.23 24.80
N THR A 124 10.84 -24.60 25.82
CA THR A 124 10.73 -24.01 27.17
C THR A 124 11.28 -22.58 27.27
N LEU A 125 12.28 -22.25 26.45
CA LEU A 125 13.02 -20.99 26.51
C LEU A 125 12.35 -19.82 25.81
N THR A 126 11.35 -20.13 24.99
CA THR A 126 10.95 -19.20 23.95
C THR A 126 9.45 -18.92 23.95
N HIS A 127 8.72 -19.52 24.90
CA HIS A 127 7.42 -19.03 25.39
C HIS A 127 7.51 -17.77 26.29
N GLU A 128 8.71 -17.39 26.74
CA GLU A 128 8.90 -16.35 27.76
C GLU A 128 10.01 -15.34 27.41
N LEU A 129 10.36 -15.15 26.12
CA LEU A 129 11.38 -14.15 25.75
C LEU A 129 10.94 -12.78 26.25
N THR A 130 11.62 -12.23 27.25
CA THR A 130 11.36 -10.90 27.78
C THR A 130 11.74 -9.83 26.76
N GLY A 131 11.27 -8.59 26.97
CA GLY A 131 11.59 -7.49 26.04
C GLY A 131 13.09 -7.18 25.94
N ASP A 132 13.81 -7.34 27.05
CA ASP A 132 15.26 -7.21 27.09
C ASP A 132 15.95 -8.34 26.30
N GLU A 133 15.43 -9.57 26.38
CA GLU A 133 15.96 -10.70 25.62
C GLU A 133 15.72 -10.56 24.12
N LEU A 134 14.53 -10.08 23.69
CA LEU A 134 14.26 -9.79 22.29
C LEU A 134 15.19 -8.69 21.74
N THR A 135 15.42 -7.65 22.53
CA THR A 135 16.33 -6.57 22.15
C THR A 135 17.76 -7.09 21.96
N TRP A 136 18.24 -7.87 22.93
CA TRP A 136 19.55 -8.51 22.85
C TRP A 136 19.65 -9.47 21.64
N LEU A 137 18.64 -10.35 21.46
CA LEU A 137 18.58 -11.31 20.36
C LEU A 137 18.62 -10.60 19.01
N THR A 138 17.87 -9.51 18.85
CA THR A 138 17.84 -8.69 17.63
C THR A 138 19.23 -8.18 17.27
N GLU A 139 19.97 -7.64 18.23
CA GLU A 139 21.35 -7.16 18.00
C GLU A 139 22.28 -8.29 17.58
N ARG A 140 22.16 -9.47 18.22
CA ARG A 140 23.00 -10.63 17.89
C ARG A 140 22.67 -11.20 16.50
N LEU A 141 21.39 -11.32 16.15
CA LEU A 141 20.95 -11.79 14.83
C LEU A 141 21.43 -10.87 13.71
N ARG A 142 21.43 -9.55 13.93
CA ARG A 142 22.01 -8.58 12.98
C ARG A 142 23.51 -8.80 12.80
N ALA A 143 24.25 -9.08 13.88
CA ALA A 143 25.67 -9.42 13.78
C ALA A 143 25.89 -10.74 13.02
N ILE A 144 25.06 -11.76 13.29
CA ILE A 144 25.10 -13.05 12.58
C ILE A 144 24.84 -12.86 11.09
N ALA A 145 23.84 -12.07 10.70
CA ALA A 145 23.47 -11.83 9.31
C ALA A 145 24.62 -11.27 8.45
N LEU A 146 25.57 -10.55 9.06
CA LEU A 146 26.73 -9.96 8.38
C LEU A 146 27.88 -10.95 8.14
N ASP A 147 27.88 -12.12 8.76
CA ASP A 147 28.92 -13.15 8.62
C ASP A 147 28.35 -14.44 8.00
N PRO A 148 28.66 -14.74 6.72
CA PRO A 148 28.14 -15.94 6.04
C PRO A 148 28.43 -17.26 6.76
N VAL A 149 29.56 -17.36 7.49
CA VAL A 149 29.94 -18.57 8.23
C VAL A 149 29.08 -18.70 9.49
N ALA A 150 28.82 -17.59 10.17
CA ALA A 150 27.91 -17.55 11.31
C ALA A 150 26.46 -17.86 10.90
N VAL A 151 25.98 -17.31 9.77
CA VAL A 151 24.64 -17.62 9.26
C VAL A 151 24.50 -19.11 8.95
N ALA A 152 25.47 -19.70 8.25
CA ALA A 152 25.43 -21.13 7.93
C ALA A 152 25.36 -21.99 9.19
N ALA A 153 26.08 -21.62 10.24
CA ALA A 153 26.08 -22.33 11.51
C ALA A 153 24.77 -22.14 12.30
N PHE A 154 24.23 -20.92 12.35
CA PHE A 154 22.92 -20.65 12.94
C PHE A 154 21.82 -21.49 12.27
N ARG A 155 21.77 -21.49 10.93
CA ARG A 155 20.77 -22.24 10.15
C ARG A 155 20.86 -23.75 10.37
N ALA A 156 22.08 -24.28 10.48
CA ALA A 156 22.30 -25.70 10.71
C ALA A 156 21.75 -26.13 12.08
N GLU A 157 21.98 -25.32 13.13
CA GLU A 157 21.50 -25.61 14.48
C GLU A 157 19.99 -25.33 14.65
N LEU A 158 19.43 -24.36 13.90
CA LEU A 158 18.00 -24.09 13.94
C LEU A 158 17.15 -25.24 13.35
N GLY A 159 17.74 -26.22 12.66
CA GLY A 159 17.04 -27.46 12.26
C GLY A 159 16.21 -27.35 10.99
N GLY A 160 16.61 -26.51 10.04
CA GLY A 160 15.96 -26.41 8.73
C GLY A 160 14.56 -25.77 8.79
N THR A 161 13.69 -26.11 7.85
CA THR A 161 12.37 -25.47 7.70
C THR A 161 11.52 -25.58 8.96
N THR A 162 11.47 -26.74 9.60
CA THR A 162 10.65 -26.96 10.81
C THR A 162 11.02 -26.03 11.95
N GLY A 163 12.32 -25.79 12.20
CA GLY A 163 12.71 -24.86 13.25
C GLY A 163 12.52 -23.40 12.88
N TRP A 164 12.63 -23.04 11.60
CA TRP A 164 12.24 -21.71 11.12
C TRP A 164 10.75 -21.45 11.35
N VAL A 165 9.89 -22.39 10.95
CA VAL A 165 8.43 -22.32 11.15
C VAL A 165 8.13 -22.14 12.64
N ALA A 166 8.66 -23.01 13.50
CA ALA A 166 8.38 -22.97 14.94
C ALA A 166 8.77 -21.63 15.61
N VAL A 167 9.92 -21.06 15.26
CA VAL A 167 10.35 -19.77 15.82
C VAL A 167 9.51 -18.62 15.30
N LEU A 168 9.25 -18.59 13.99
CA LEU A 168 8.46 -17.53 13.36
C LEU A 168 7.01 -17.55 13.86
N GLU A 169 6.36 -18.71 13.90
CA GLU A 169 4.96 -18.84 14.34
C GLU A 169 4.77 -18.38 15.78
N ARG A 170 5.74 -18.64 16.64
CA ARG A 170 5.68 -18.21 18.03
C ARG A 170 5.81 -16.70 18.20
N LEU A 171 6.72 -16.06 17.46
CA LEU A 171 6.81 -14.61 17.42
C LEU A 171 5.56 -13.99 16.80
N GLY A 172 5.04 -14.58 15.72
CA GLY A 172 3.79 -14.17 15.08
C GLY A 172 2.60 -14.26 16.04
N LEU A 173 2.49 -15.35 16.80
CA LEU A 173 1.42 -15.55 17.78
C LEU A 173 1.53 -14.56 18.96
N ASP A 174 2.73 -14.29 19.47
CA ASP A 174 2.91 -13.26 20.51
C ASP A 174 2.51 -11.88 19.97
N ARG A 175 2.96 -11.52 18.76
CA ARG A 175 2.59 -10.26 18.10
C ARG A 175 1.08 -10.14 17.92
N LEU A 176 0.40 -11.21 17.50
CA LEU A 176 -1.06 -11.27 17.37
C LEU A 176 -1.76 -11.04 18.72
N HIS A 177 -1.29 -11.67 19.79
CA HIS A 177 -1.83 -11.47 21.13
C HIS A 177 -1.66 -10.03 21.62
N GLN A 178 -0.48 -9.42 21.43
CA GLN A 178 -0.27 -8.02 21.81
C GLN A 178 -1.15 -7.07 20.99
N GLN A 179 -1.33 -7.34 19.69
CA GLN A 179 -2.21 -6.55 18.85
C GLN A 179 -3.69 -6.68 19.27
N SER A 180 -4.10 -7.90 19.64
CA SER A 180 -5.42 -8.17 20.25
C SER A 180 -5.66 -7.32 21.50
N HIS A 181 -4.64 -7.22 22.35
CA HIS A 181 -4.68 -6.44 23.58
C HIS A 181 -4.78 -4.94 23.27
N LEU A 182 -3.95 -4.42 22.37
CA LEU A 182 -3.97 -3.01 21.96
C LEU A 182 -5.29 -2.58 21.32
N ALA A 183 -6.03 -3.48 20.68
CA ALA A 183 -7.35 -3.16 20.17
C ALA A 183 -8.38 -2.88 21.29
N CYS A 184 -8.18 -3.47 22.48
CA CYS A 184 -8.99 -3.22 23.68
C CYS A 184 -8.41 -2.09 24.55
N GLU A 185 -7.08 -1.99 24.62
CA GLU A 185 -6.33 -1.01 25.43
C GLU A 185 -5.31 -0.25 24.54
N PRO A 186 -5.76 0.73 23.72
CA PRO A 186 -4.91 1.39 22.72
C PRO A 186 -3.75 2.20 23.30
N ASP A 187 -3.87 2.64 24.56
CA ASP A 187 -2.90 3.49 25.25
C ASP A 187 -1.88 2.68 26.09
N ASP A 188 -1.81 1.35 25.93
CA ASP A 188 -0.83 0.52 26.64
C ASP A 188 0.57 0.60 25.99
N ASP A 189 1.38 1.53 26.50
CA ASP A 189 2.78 1.74 26.09
C ASP A 189 3.63 0.46 26.14
N ALA A 190 3.36 -0.46 27.07
CA ALA A 190 4.14 -1.68 27.21
C ALA A 190 3.82 -2.67 26.09
N ALA A 191 2.54 -2.81 25.75
CA ALA A 191 2.10 -3.64 24.63
C ALA A 191 2.58 -3.06 23.28
N THR A 192 2.54 -1.73 23.09
CA THR A 192 3.11 -1.07 21.91
C THR A 192 4.62 -1.33 21.79
N ALA A 193 5.37 -1.13 22.87
CA ALA A 193 6.81 -1.38 22.88
C ALA A 193 7.14 -2.86 22.61
N ARG A 194 6.28 -3.79 23.05
CA ARG A 194 6.43 -5.22 22.80
C ARG A 194 6.22 -5.56 21.33
N VAL A 195 5.19 -5.02 20.67
CA VAL A 195 4.99 -5.19 19.21
C VAL A 195 6.22 -4.71 18.44
N ASP A 196 6.74 -3.52 18.76
CA ASP A 196 7.95 -2.97 18.12
C ASP A 196 9.21 -3.83 18.33
N GLN A 197 9.33 -4.50 19.48
CA GLN A 197 10.43 -5.42 19.74
C GLN A 197 10.31 -6.70 18.92
N ILE A 198 9.09 -7.25 18.80
CA ILE A 198 8.83 -8.45 18.01
C ILE A 198 9.07 -8.18 16.52
N ASP A 199 8.55 -7.07 15.97
CA ASP A 199 8.76 -6.70 14.57
C ASP A 199 10.26 -6.51 14.24
N ARG A 200 11.02 -5.91 15.17
CA ARG A 200 12.49 -5.80 15.03
C ARG A 200 13.20 -7.16 15.06
N ALA A 201 12.77 -8.08 15.93
CA ALA A 201 13.32 -9.43 16.01
C ALA A 201 13.00 -10.25 14.76
N LEU A 202 11.76 -10.17 14.26
CA LEU A 202 11.32 -10.77 12.99
C LEU A 202 12.16 -10.25 11.82
N GLY A 203 12.34 -8.94 11.68
CA GLY A 203 13.21 -8.37 10.65
C GLY A 203 14.67 -8.84 10.74
N ALA A 204 15.21 -9.02 11.95
CA ALA A 204 16.56 -9.56 12.13
C ALA A 204 16.66 -11.05 11.78
N LEU A 205 15.64 -11.85 12.11
CA LEU A 205 15.52 -13.26 11.68
C LEU A 205 15.43 -13.38 10.16
N VAL A 206 14.62 -12.54 9.52
CA VAL A 206 14.48 -12.48 8.06
C VAL A 206 15.83 -12.12 7.42
N SER A 207 16.57 -11.16 7.99
CA SER A 207 17.91 -10.81 7.55
C SER A 207 18.86 -12.02 7.55
N VAL A 208 18.83 -12.83 8.61
CA VAL A 208 19.60 -14.09 8.67
C VAL A 208 19.07 -15.13 7.68
N TYR A 209 17.75 -15.19 7.48
CA TYR A 209 17.11 -16.10 6.52
C TYR A 209 17.49 -15.79 5.06
N VAL A 210 17.66 -14.51 4.70
CA VAL A 210 18.06 -14.12 3.34
C VAL A 210 19.58 -14.08 3.15
N SER A 211 20.35 -13.89 4.23
CA SER A 211 21.82 -13.80 4.16
C SER A 211 22.48 -15.17 3.98
N GLY A 212 22.88 -15.53 2.75
CA GLY A 212 23.60 -16.78 2.50
C GLY A 212 23.68 -17.11 1.02
N PRO A 213 24.34 -18.22 0.64
CA PRO A 213 24.36 -18.69 -0.74
C PRO A 213 23.00 -19.30 -1.12
N HIS A 214 21.97 -18.47 -1.15
CA HIS A 214 20.78 -18.75 -1.95
C HIS A 214 21.24 -18.67 -3.39
N THR A 215 21.34 -19.82 -4.03
CA THR A 215 21.74 -19.93 -5.42
C THR A 215 20.81 -19.04 -6.27
N SER A 216 21.38 -17.93 -6.75
CA SER A 216 20.81 -16.93 -7.65
C SER A 216 19.86 -15.88 -7.03
N ARG A 217 20.15 -14.60 -7.35
CA ARG A 217 19.34 -13.39 -7.15
C ARG A 217 18.02 -13.37 -7.96
N ALA A 218 17.53 -14.53 -8.38
CA ALA A 218 16.29 -14.70 -9.11
C ALA A 218 15.44 -15.73 -8.38
N SER A 219 14.22 -15.33 -7.98
CA SER A 219 13.16 -16.19 -7.42
C SER A 219 13.39 -16.81 -6.02
N VAL A 220 13.83 -16.05 -5.02
CA VAL A 220 13.68 -16.50 -3.63
C VAL A 220 12.23 -16.27 -3.21
N TYR A 221 11.33 -17.15 -3.63
CA TYR A 221 10.06 -17.37 -2.95
C TYR A 221 10.36 -18.31 -1.78
N PRO A 222 10.40 -17.83 -0.53
CA PRO A 222 10.80 -18.66 0.61
C PRO A 222 9.85 -19.84 0.78
N ALA A 223 10.38 -21.07 0.69
CA ALA A 223 9.58 -22.28 0.89
C ALA A 223 8.87 -22.31 2.25
N VAL A 224 9.43 -21.61 3.24
CA VAL A 224 8.86 -21.49 4.59
C VAL A 224 7.48 -20.81 4.60
N ILE A 225 7.19 -19.88 3.67
CA ILE A 225 5.89 -19.16 3.63
C ILE A 225 4.71 -20.12 3.52
N ALA A 226 4.87 -21.21 2.76
CA ALA A 226 3.80 -22.19 2.56
C ALA A 226 3.50 -23.04 3.80
N GLU A 227 4.42 -23.07 4.77
CA GLU A 227 4.28 -23.85 6.01
C GLU A 227 3.87 -23.00 7.22
N LEU A 228 3.93 -21.67 7.11
CA LEU A 228 3.56 -20.75 8.20
C LEU A 228 2.04 -20.53 8.28
N ASP A 229 1.54 -20.31 9.51
CA ASP A 229 0.24 -19.66 9.71
C ASP A 229 0.16 -18.33 8.92
N PRO A 230 -0.94 -18.01 8.23
CA PRO A 230 -1.01 -16.87 7.31
C PRO A 230 -0.66 -15.52 7.96
N TYR A 231 -0.97 -15.32 9.24
CA TYR A 231 -0.61 -14.08 9.96
C TYR A 231 0.90 -13.94 10.10
N THR A 232 1.56 -15.03 10.49
CA THR A 232 3.02 -15.09 10.58
C THR A 232 3.66 -14.97 9.20
N ALA A 233 3.06 -15.58 8.17
CA ALA A 233 3.50 -15.46 6.81
C ALA A 233 3.43 -14.01 6.31
N ALA A 234 2.33 -13.29 6.59
CA ALA A 234 2.17 -11.88 6.28
C ALA A 234 3.28 -11.04 6.92
N LEU A 235 3.48 -11.18 8.24
CA LEU A 235 4.58 -10.53 8.95
C LEU A 235 5.94 -10.80 8.32
N PHE A 236 6.25 -12.07 8.05
CA PHE A 236 7.51 -12.47 7.45
C PHE A 236 7.72 -11.83 6.07
N VAL A 237 6.68 -11.81 5.23
CA VAL A 237 6.72 -11.21 3.89
C VAL A 237 6.99 -9.72 3.94
N THR A 238 6.36 -8.98 4.86
CA THR A 238 6.58 -7.52 4.98
C THR A 238 8.02 -7.12 5.35
N HIS A 239 8.82 -8.06 5.85
CA HIS A 239 10.23 -7.84 6.16
C HIS A 239 11.19 -8.33 5.07
N LEU A 240 10.70 -8.98 4.01
CA LEU A 240 11.51 -9.39 2.88
C LEU A 240 11.74 -8.22 1.93
N ASP A 241 12.97 -8.07 1.47
CA ASP A 241 13.35 -7.12 0.41
C ASP A 241 12.98 -7.72 -0.96
N LEU A 242 11.68 -7.74 -1.26
CA LEU A 242 11.12 -8.27 -2.51
C LEU A 242 10.94 -7.15 -3.53
N ASP A 243 11.17 -7.46 -4.81
CA ASP A 243 10.67 -6.60 -5.89
C ASP A 243 9.13 -6.60 -5.92
N SER A 244 8.54 -5.58 -6.55
CA SER A 244 7.09 -5.36 -6.55
C SER A 244 6.28 -6.57 -7.04
N THR A 245 6.78 -7.31 -8.04
CA THR A 245 6.11 -8.50 -8.56
C THR A 245 6.20 -9.68 -7.58
N ALA A 246 7.36 -9.90 -6.96
CA ALA A 246 7.54 -10.93 -5.95
C ALA A 246 6.75 -10.62 -4.67
N ALA A 247 6.68 -9.34 -4.28
CA ALA A 247 5.86 -8.85 -3.17
C ALA A 247 4.38 -9.15 -3.40
N ALA A 248 3.85 -8.73 -4.56
CA ALA A 248 2.48 -9.02 -4.98
C ALA A 248 2.18 -10.52 -5.01
N ARG A 249 3.12 -11.34 -5.53
CA ARG A 249 2.94 -12.79 -5.60
C ARG A 249 2.89 -13.43 -4.21
N ALA A 250 3.79 -13.04 -3.32
CA ALA A 250 3.81 -13.52 -1.94
C ALA A 250 2.52 -13.15 -1.20
N ALA A 251 2.05 -11.90 -1.34
CA ALA A 251 0.78 -11.49 -0.76
C ALA A 251 -0.40 -12.28 -1.33
N TYR A 252 -0.44 -12.50 -2.65
CA TYR A 252 -1.47 -13.32 -3.29
C TYR A 252 -1.51 -14.74 -2.74
N ASP A 253 -0.35 -15.40 -2.62
CA ASP A 253 -0.28 -16.78 -2.15
C ASP A 253 -0.67 -16.87 -0.64
N VAL A 254 -0.25 -15.91 0.20
CA VAL A 254 -0.63 -15.85 1.63
C VAL A 254 -2.13 -15.61 1.80
N ILE A 255 -2.71 -14.64 1.10
CA ILE A 255 -4.14 -14.30 1.22
C ILE A 255 -5.02 -15.40 0.61
N SER A 256 -4.58 -16.02 -0.49
CA SER A 256 -5.26 -17.20 -1.05
C SER A 256 -5.30 -18.33 -0.03
N ASN A 257 -4.16 -18.63 0.62
CA ASN A 257 -4.10 -19.64 1.68
C ASN A 257 -5.00 -19.28 2.87
N TRP A 258 -4.98 -18.03 3.33
CA TRP A 258 -5.86 -17.54 4.40
C TRP A 258 -7.34 -17.70 4.07
N ASN A 259 -7.75 -17.32 2.85
CA ASN A 259 -9.14 -17.43 2.42
C ASN A 259 -9.57 -18.88 2.16
N ASP A 260 -8.68 -19.73 1.62
CA ASP A 260 -8.97 -21.13 1.31
C ASP A 260 -8.93 -22.03 2.56
N ALA A 261 -8.23 -21.62 3.62
CA ALA A 261 -8.21 -22.27 4.93
C ALA A 261 -9.55 -22.20 5.70
N ARG A 262 -10.66 -21.79 5.07
CA ARG A 262 -12.06 -21.71 5.58
C ARG A 262 -12.59 -22.91 6.39
N ARG A 263 -11.90 -24.06 6.41
CA ARG A 263 -12.29 -25.25 7.19
C ARG A 263 -11.48 -25.47 8.47
N ALA A 264 -10.32 -24.82 8.61
CA ALA A 264 -9.49 -24.79 9.81
C ALA A 264 -9.18 -23.31 10.07
N VAL A 265 -10.10 -22.63 10.75
CA VAL A 265 -10.11 -21.16 10.91
C VAL A 265 -8.71 -20.65 11.30
N PRO A 266 -8.09 -19.77 10.49
CA PRO A 266 -6.84 -19.09 10.87
C PRO A 266 -6.98 -18.37 12.23
N HIS A 267 -5.90 -18.33 13.00
CA HIS A 267 -5.93 -17.79 14.37
C HIS A 267 -6.30 -16.30 14.43
N ASP A 268 -6.00 -15.56 13.37
CA ASP A 268 -6.17 -14.10 13.27
C ASP A 268 -7.58 -13.66 12.82
N ARG A 269 -8.39 -14.57 12.25
CA ARG A 269 -9.67 -14.22 11.60
C ARG A 269 -10.73 -13.57 12.52
N TYR A 270 -10.61 -13.77 13.82
CA TYR A 270 -11.53 -13.22 14.84
C TYR A 270 -10.81 -12.36 15.87
N VAL A 271 -9.56 -12.01 15.62
CA VAL A 271 -8.76 -11.21 16.52
C VAL A 271 -9.11 -9.73 16.33
N ALA A 272 -9.17 -8.99 17.43
CA ALA A 272 -9.29 -7.55 17.40
C ALA A 272 -7.94 -6.95 16.95
N GLY A 273 -7.87 -6.33 15.77
CA GLY A 273 -6.61 -5.82 15.21
C GLY A 273 -6.42 -6.16 13.73
N ASP A 274 -5.31 -5.73 13.12
CA ASP A 274 -5.02 -6.07 11.72
C ASP A 274 -4.83 -7.59 11.62
N ASP A 275 -5.54 -8.24 10.71
CA ASP A 275 -5.31 -9.63 10.31
C ASP A 275 -4.26 -9.75 9.19
N ALA A 276 -4.00 -10.96 8.69
CA ALA A 276 -3.03 -11.19 7.61
C ALA A 276 -3.31 -10.34 6.35
N PRO A 277 -4.55 -10.33 5.79
CA PRO A 277 -4.92 -9.41 4.72
C PRO A 277 -4.70 -7.93 5.05
N ASP A 278 -5.12 -7.45 6.22
CA ASP A 278 -4.97 -6.05 6.63
C ASP A 278 -3.50 -5.60 6.60
N LEU A 279 -2.60 -6.45 7.11
CA LEU A 279 -1.15 -6.18 7.12
C LEU A 279 -0.57 -6.11 5.71
N LEU A 280 -0.96 -7.05 4.85
CA LEU A 280 -0.46 -7.14 3.48
C LEU A 280 -1.01 -6.01 2.60
N PHE A 281 -2.26 -5.61 2.77
CA PHE A 281 -2.85 -4.52 2.00
C PHE A 281 -2.22 -3.18 2.37
N ARG A 282 -1.99 -2.94 3.66
CA ARG A 282 -1.25 -1.77 4.13
C ARG A 282 0.16 -1.74 3.53
N TRP A 283 0.87 -2.88 3.57
CA TRP A 283 2.22 -2.98 3.03
C TRP A 283 2.30 -2.81 1.50
N LEU A 284 1.37 -3.42 0.76
CA LEU A 284 1.31 -3.28 -0.70
C LEU A 284 0.95 -1.85 -1.12
N ALA A 285 0.10 -1.15 -0.36
CA ALA A 285 -0.29 0.21 -0.69
C ALA A 285 0.87 1.22 -0.64
N ASP A 286 1.94 0.92 0.10
CA ASP A 286 3.17 1.74 0.13
C ASP A 286 3.97 1.65 -1.20
N ASP A 287 3.71 0.65 -2.04
CA ASP A 287 4.29 0.50 -3.39
C ASP A 287 3.16 0.31 -4.43
N PRO A 288 2.76 1.38 -5.15
CA PRO A 288 1.71 1.33 -6.17
C PRO A 288 1.94 0.26 -7.25
N THR A 289 3.19 -0.07 -7.58
CA THR A 289 3.51 -1.12 -8.56
C THR A 289 3.20 -2.50 -7.99
N ALA A 290 3.50 -2.73 -6.71
CA ALA A 290 3.18 -3.99 -6.03
C ALA A 290 1.66 -4.13 -5.82
N ALA A 291 0.98 -3.05 -5.44
CA ALA A 291 -0.48 -3.01 -5.36
C ALA A 291 -1.12 -3.38 -6.70
N PHE A 292 -0.67 -2.79 -7.82
CA PHE A 292 -1.14 -3.14 -9.16
C PHE A 292 -0.89 -4.62 -9.50
N GLU A 293 0.33 -5.12 -9.31
CA GLU A 293 0.66 -6.51 -9.61
C GLU A 293 -0.18 -7.49 -8.77
N PHE A 294 -0.50 -7.14 -7.53
CA PHE A 294 -1.39 -7.92 -6.68
C PHE A 294 -2.81 -7.96 -7.27
N LEU A 295 -3.37 -6.81 -7.63
CA LEU A 295 -4.69 -6.72 -8.27
C LEU A 295 -4.73 -7.52 -9.58
N ARG A 296 -3.63 -7.52 -10.34
CA ARG A 296 -3.46 -8.32 -11.55
C ARG A 296 -3.50 -9.83 -11.27
N PHE A 297 -2.87 -10.29 -10.18
CA PHE A 297 -2.94 -11.70 -9.76
C PHE A 297 -4.33 -12.09 -9.24
N THR A 298 -5.08 -11.16 -8.64
CA THR A 298 -6.43 -11.40 -8.13
C THR A 298 -7.54 -11.19 -9.16
N ARG A 299 -7.23 -10.89 -10.43
CA ARG A 299 -8.25 -10.62 -11.47
C ARG A 299 -9.32 -11.72 -11.61
N ASP A 300 -8.92 -12.98 -11.44
CA ASP A 300 -9.77 -14.16 -11.57
C ASP A 300 -10.37 -14.59 -10.22
N ARG A 301 -9.98 -13.91 -9.12
CA ARG A 301 -10.47 -14.09 -7.76
C ARG A 301 -10.66 -12.74 -7.02
N PRO A 302 -11.50 -11.80 -7.51
CA PRO A 302 -11.66 -10.49 -6.87
C PRO A 302 -12.17 -10.57 -5.43
N GLU A 303 -12.78 -11.70 -5.03
CA GLU A 303 -13.17 -11.94 -3.64
C GLU A 303 -11.99 -11.90 -2.66
N LEU A 304 -10.77 -12.14 -3.13
CA LEU A 304 -9.55 -12.02 -2.32
C LEU A 304 -9.20 -10.56 -1.98
N VAL A 305 -9.77 -9.59 -2.70
CA VAL A 305 -9.63 -8.16 -2.42
C VAL A 305 -10.76 -7.71 -1.50
N PHE A 306 -12.00 -7.97 -1.90
CA PHE A 306 -13.17 -7.36 -1.26
C PHE A 306 -13.69 -8.06 0.00
N ARG A 307 -13.21 -9.28 0.33
CA ARG A 307 -13.77 -10.09 1.44
C ARG A 307 -12.76 -10.56 2.48
N THR A 308 -11.54 -10.05 2.40
CA THR A 308 -10.41 -10.56 3.21
C THR A 308 -9.93 -9.55 4.23
N ALA A 309 -9.91 -8.26 3.89
CA ALA A 309 -9.44 -7.18 4.76
C ALA A 309 -10.56 -6.21 5.13
N ARG A 310 -10.28 -5.29 6.05
CA ARG A 310 -11.18 -4.20 6.45
C ARG A 310 -11.41 -3.19 5.33
N PRO A 311 -12.56 -2.49 5.30
CA PRO A 311 -12.90 -1.57 4.22
C PRO A 311 -11.84 -0.49 3.95
N ASP A 312 -11.24 0.10 4.98
CA ASP A 312 -10.21 1.13 4.84
C ASP A 312 -8.92 0.58 4.20
N ARG A 313 -8.56 -0.67 4.49
CA ARG A 313 -7.40 -1.35 3.89
C ARG A 313 -7.66 -1.72 2.44
N VAL A 314 -8.87 -2.18 2.12
CA VAL A 314 -9.29 -2.46 0.74
C VAL A 314 -9.26 -1.18 -0.09
N GLU A 315 -9.81 -0.08 0.43
CA GLU A 315 -9.79 1.23 -0.21
C GLU A 315 -8.37 1.69 -0.51
N THR A 316 -7.51 1.66 0.51
CA THR A 316 -6.11 2.10 0.36
C THR A 316 -5.37 1.29 -0.71
N LEU A 317 -5.54 -0.05 -0.74
CA LEU A 317 -4.94 -0.91 -1.75
C LEU A 317 -5.47 -0.60 -3.16
N LEU A 318 -6.79 -0.47 -3.31
CA LEU A 318 -7.42 -0.24 -4.60
C LEU A 318 -7.00 1.10 -5.19
N VAL A 319 -7.03 2.17 -4.39
CA VAL A 319 -6.59 3.50 -4.83
C VAL A 319 -5.11 3.47 -5.22
N ALA A 320 -4.23 2.86 -4.40
CA ALA A 320 -2.81 2.77 -4.71
C ALA A 320 -2.53 1.96 -5.99
N GLY A 321 -3.20 0.81 -6.16
CA GLY A 321 -2.98 -0.10 -7.29
C GLY A 321 -3.67 0.29 -8.59
N THR A 322 -4.53 1.32 -8.57
CA THR A 322 -5.26 1.80 -9.74
C THR A 322 -5.03 3.27 -10.06
N ALA A 323 -4.19 4.00 -9.33
CA ALA A 323 -3.98 5.43 -9.57
C ALA A 323 -3.28 5.70 -10.93
N PRO A 324 -3.76 6.68 -11.75
CA PRO A 324 -3.13 7.02 -13.04
C PRO A 324 -1.64 7.38 -13.01
N PRO A 325 -1.10 8.02 -11.95
CA PRO A 325 0.34 8.28 -11.87
C PRO A 325 1.20 7.01 -11.76
N ALA A 326 0.61 5.90 -11.31
CA ALA A 326 1.32 4.66 -11.02
C ALA A 326 1.21 3.61 -12.13
N ILE A 327 0.10 3.61 -12.89
CA ILE A 327 -0.17 2.60 -13.91
C ILE A 327 -0.63 3.24 -15.21
N SER A 328 -0.39 2.59 -16.35
CA SER A 328 -0.90 3.02 -17.65
C SER A 328 -2.38 2.68 -17.81
N GLU A 329 -3.05 3.33 -18.76
CA GLU A 329 -4.41 2.97 -19.20
C GLU A 329 -4.55 1.46 -19.52
N HIS A 330 -3.57 0.88 -20.23
CA HIS A 330 -3.58 -0.56 -20.54
C HIS A 330 -3.57 -1.44 -19.30
N GLN A 331 -2.85 -1.02 -18.26
CA GLN A 331 -2.76 -1.74 -17.00
C GLN A 331 -4.08 -1.62 -16.24
N ALA A 332 -4.66 -0.41 -16.18
CA ALA A 332 -5.98 -0.19 -15.59
C ALA A 332 -7.06 -1.05 -16.27
N GLY A 333 -7.06 -1.11 -17.62
CA GLY A 333 -7.99 -1.93 -18.41
C GLY A 333 -7.90 -3.44 -18.16
N ILE A 334 -6.80 -3.92 -17.56
CA ILE A 334 -6.62 -5.33 -17.14
C ILE A 334 -7.24 -5.58 -15.75
N VAL A 335 -7.19 -4.61 -14.83
CA VAL A 335 -7.54 -4.83 -13.41
C VAL A 335 -8.89 -4.24 -13.00
N VAL A 336 -9.24 -3.06 -13.51
CA VAL A 336 -10.47 -2.35 -13.11
C VAL A 336 -11.73 -3.10 -13.56
N PRO A 337 -11.88 -3.55 -14.83
CA PRO A 337 -13.11 -4.19 -15.26
C PRO A 337 -13.47 -5.49 -14.49
N PRO A 338 -12.53 -6.40 -14.18
CA PRO A 338 -12.81 -7.55 -13.32
C PRO A 338 -13.30 -7.18 -11.92
N LEU A 339 -12.75 -6.13 -11.30
CA LEU A 339 -13.16 -5.64 -9.98
C LEU A 339 -14.59 -5.11 -10.01
N VAL A 340 -14.91 -4.28 -11.01
CA VAL A 340 -16.25 -3.70 -11.20
C VAL A 340 -17.29 -4.78 -11.48
N ARG A 341 -16.98 -5.74 -12.37
CA ARG A 341 -17.88 -6.85 -12.71
C ARG A 341 -18.22 -7.68 -11.47
N TRP A 342 -17.22 -7.99 -10.65
CA TRP A 342 -17.45 -8.72 -9.41
C TRP A 342 -18.33 -7.93 -8.42
N ALA A 343 -18.12 -6.62 -8.32
CA ALA A 343 -18.89 -5.76 -7.43
C ALA A 343 -20.38 -5.68 -7.87
N LEU A 344 -20.62 -5.54 -9.17
CA LEU A 344 -21.96 -5.61 -9.77
C LEU A 344 -22.67 -6.93 -9.44
N GLU A 345 -22.00 -8.05 -9.68
CA GLU A 345 -22.56 -9.39 -9.44
C GLU A 345 -22.79 -9.69 -7.93
N SER A 346 -21.99 -9.07 -7.06
CA SER A 346 -22.04 -9.29 -5.61
C SER A 346 -23.01 -8.36 -4.89
N ALA A 347 -23.33 -7.19 -5.45
CA ALA A 347 -24.22 -6.21 -4.84
C ALA A 347 -25.62 -6.76 -4.50
N ASP A 348 -26.13 -7.68 -5.34
CA ASP A 348 -27.45 -8.29 -5.16
C ASP A 348 -27.44 -9.51 -4.21
N ARG A 349 -26.28 -9.88 -3.68
CA ARG A 349 -26.12 -11.04 -2.79
C ARG A 349 -25.67 -10.54 -1.42
N PRO A 350 -26.60 -10.29 -0.48
CA PRO A 350 -26.23 -10.03 0.91
C PRO A 350 -25.55 -11.29 1.44
N ASP A 351 -24.22 -11.25 1.58
CA ASP A 351 -23.46 -12.32 2.21
C ASP A 351 -23.28 -11.96 3.70
N PRO A 352 -23.97 -12.63 4.62
CA PRO A 352 -23.96 -12.28 6.04
C PRO A 352 -22.68 -12.74 6.77
N GLN A 353 -21.69 -13.27 6.06
CA GLN A 353 -20.52 -13.92 6.66
C GLN A 353 -19.23 -13.45 6.00
N ILE A 354 -18.50 -12.58 6.71
CA ILE A 354 -17.03 -12.54 6.92
C ILE A 354 -16.64 -11.07 7.15
N GLY A 355 -15.79 -10.83 8.15
CA GLY A 355 -15.43 -9.52 8.70
C GLY A 355 -15.01 -8.51 7.63
N GLY A 356 -15.44 -7.26 7.83
CA GLY A 356 -15.07 -6.14 6.96
C GLY A 356 -16.02 -5.89 5.78
N GLY A 357 -17.33 -6.10 5.96
CA GLY A 357 -18.31 -5.69 4.94
C GLY A 357 -18.06 -4.23 4.52
N ILE A 358 -17.77 -4.02 3.25
CA ILE A 358 -17.61 -2.68 2.69
C ILE A 358 -19.00 -2.05 2.67
N ASP A 359 -19.29 -1.20 3.65
CA ASP A 359 -20.60 -0.62 3.88
C ASP A 359 -21.12 0.15 2.64
N ASN A 360 -20.22 0.68 1.81
CA ASN A 360 -20.57 1.30 0.55
C ASN A 360 -19.63 0.89 -0.61
N LEU A 361 -19.79 -0.36 -1.07
CA LEU A 361 -19.02 -0.90 -2.20
C LEU A 361 -19.17 -0.04 -3.48
N ARG A 362 -20.30 0.64 -3.66
CA ARG A 362 -20.53 1.51 -4.83
C ARG A 362 -19.65 2.76 -4.81
N VAL A 363 -19.57 3.45 -3.67
CA VAL A 363 -18.67 4.61 -3.50
C VAL A 363 -17.23 4.23 -3.77
N LEU A 364 -16.78 3.12 -3.17
CA LEU A 364 -15.41 2.63 -3.37
C LEU A 364 -15.09 2.35 -4.84
N ILE A 365 -16.02 1.69 -5.55
CA ILE A 365 -15.84 1.44 -6.99
C ILE A 365 -15.87 2.75 -7.79
N ALA A 366 -16.69 3.72 -7.40
CA ALA A 366 -16.69 5.04 -8.02
C ALA A 366 -15.32 5.73 -7.87
N ASP A 367 -14.69 5.67 -6.69
CA ASP A 367 -13.36 6.25 -6.45
C ASP A 367 -12.26 5.57 -7.29
N VAL A 368 -12.35 4.25 -7.48
CA VAL A 368 -11.43 3.49 -8.35
C VAL A 368 -11.64 3.84 -9.81
N LEU A 369 -12.89 4.05 -10.22
CA LEU A 369 -13.25 4.26 -11.63
C LEU A 369 -13.05 5.71 -12.07
N ALA A 370 -13.26 6.67 -11.18
CA ALA A 370 -13.34 8.08 -11.52
C ALA A 370 -12.09 8.65 -12.23
N PRO A 371 -10.85 8.29 -11.81
CA PRO A 371 -9.64 8.75 -12.51
C PRO A 371 -9.52 8.21 -13.95
N TRP A 372 -10.32 7.19 -14.28
CA TRP A 372 -10.31 6.49 -15.57
C TRP A 372 -11.59 6.76 -16.39
N LEU A 373 -12.35 7.80 -16.08
CA LEU A 373 -13.57 8.14 -16.81
C LEU A 373 -13.34 8.47 -18.29
N LEU A 374 -12.22 9.14 -18.61
CA LEU A 374 -11.88 9.45 -20.01
C LEU A 374 -11.62 8.17 -20.84
N PRO A 375 -10.80 7.22 -20.37
CA PRO A 375 -10.60 5.95 -21.10
C PRO A 375 -11.71 4.92 -20.94
N LEU A 376 -12.74 5.19 -20.13
CA LEU A 376 -13.82 4.27 -19.80
C LEU A 376 -14.65 3.82 -21.00
N THR A 377 -14.63 4.63 -22.07
CA THR A 377 -15.47 4.46 -23.24
C THR A 377 -15.10 3.16 -23.97
N SER A 378 -16.09 2.51 -24.58
CA SER A 378 -15.98 1.20 -25.23
C SER A 378 -14.98 1.09 -26.40
N ARG A 379 -14.16 2.12 -26.61
CA ARG A 379 -13.26 2.28 -27.75
C ARG A 379 -11.82 2.53 -27.36
N SER A 380 -11.50 2.65 -26.08
CA SER A 380 -10.15 2.33 -25.63
C SER A 380 -9.94 0.84 -25.92
N GLY A 381 -9.24 0.52 -27.01
CA GLY A 381 -8.89 -0.88 -27.36
C GLY A 381 -8.05 -1.60 -26.29
N GLN A 382 -7.77 -0.90 -25.18
CA GLN A 382 -7.02 -1.31 -24.03
C GLN A 382 -7.90 -1.90 -22.91
N TRP A 383 -9.20 -1.63 -22.90
CA TRP A 383 -10.14 -2.12 -21.88
C TRP A 383 -10.84 -3.40 -22.32
N THR A 384 -11.00 -4.33 -21.39
CA THR A 384 -11.50 -5.69 -21.68
C THR A 384 -13.03 -5.84 -21.65
N TRP A 385 -13.78 -4.80 -21.29
CA TRP A 385 -15.24 -4.83 -21.24
C TRP A 385 -15.90 -4.32 -22.53
N ASN A 386 -17.14 -4.76 -22.79
CA ASN A 386 -17.94 -4.26 -23.91
C ASN A 386 -18.83 -3.07 -23.51
N ASP A 387 -19.42 -2.40 -24.49
CA ASP A 387 -20.28 -1.21 -24.32
C ASP A 387 -21.36 -1.41 -23.25
N GLY A 388 -22.04 -2.57 -23.28
CA GLY A 388 -23.10 -2.86 -22.31
C GLY A 388 -22.57 -3.01 -20.88
N GLU A 389 -21.38 -3.59 -20.70
CA GLU A 389 -20.77 -3.75 -19.38
C GLU A 389 -20.33 -2.41 -18.78
N ALA A 390 -19.78 -1.50 -19.60
CA ALA A 390 -19.40 -0.16 -19.16
C ALA A 390 -20.64 0.67 -18.79
N ASP A 391 -21.70 0.62 -19.62
CA ASP A 391 -22.97 1.28 -19.35
C ASP A 391 -23.63 0.75 -18.07
N ASP A 392 -23.63 -0.58 -17.87
CA ASP A 392 -24.17 -1.21 -16.67
C ASP A 392 -23.41 -0.81 -15.40
N ALA A 393 -22.07 -0.72 -15.48
CA ALA A 393 -21.23 -0.24 -14.39
C ALA A 393 -21.55 1.22 -14.01
N MET A 394 -21.63 2.10 -15.02
CA MET A 394 -21.96 3.51 -14.80
C MET A 394 -23.36 3.69 -14.23
N ARG A 395 -24.35 2.95 -14.75
CA ARG A 395 -25.73 2.96 -14.22
C ARG A 395 -25.77 2.52 -12.76
N TRP A 396 -25.05 1.45 -12.42
CA TRP A 396 -24.99 0.96 -11.05
C TRP A 396 -24.36 1.96 -10.08
N ILE A 397 -23.26 2.64 -10.47
CA ILE A 397 -22.63 3.69 -9.67
C ILE A 397 -23.61 4.85 -9.46
N ILE A 398 -24.18 5.38 -10.54
CA ILE A 398 -24.99 6.59 -10.48
C ILE A 398 -26.35 6.38 -9.80
N SER A 399 -26.85 5.15 -9.79
CA SER A 399 -28.05 4.80 -9.01
C SER A 399 -27.84 4.97 -7.49
N ASP A 400 -26.61 5.13 -7.00
CA ASP A 400 -26.32 5.49 -5.60
C ASP A 400 -25.88 6.96 -5.50
N GLY A 401 -26.59 7.74 -4.68
CA GLY A 401 -26.35 9.18 -4.59
C GLY A 401 -24.99 9.55 -4.00
N ASP A 402 -24.44 8.74 -3.10
CA ASP A 402 -23.13 9.02 -2.50
C ASP A 402 -22.01 8.64 -3.49
N ALA A 403 -22.15 7.53 -4.20
CA ALA A 403 -21.21 7.11 -5.24
C ALA A 403 -21.21 8.08 -6.43
N ALA A 404 -22.38 8.58 -6.80
CA ALA A 404 -22.52 9.66 -7.76
C ALA A 404 -21.75 10.91 -7.29
N ASN A 405 -21.97 11.39 -6.06
CA ASN A 405 -21.25 12.57 -5.54
C ASN A 405 -19.73 12.38 -5.53
N ALA A 406 -19.23 11.18 -5.18
CA ALA A 406 -17.81 10.86 -5.26
C ALA A 406 -17.28 11.01 -6.70
N LEU A 407 -18.02 10.48 -7.68
CA LEU A 407 -17.70 10.61 -9.11
C LEU A 407 -17.59 12.08 -9.55
N VAL A 408 -18.52 12.94 -9.12
CA VAL A 408 -18.50 14.38 -9.43
C VAL A 408 -17.29 15.08 -8.80
N GLY A 409 -16.95 14.76 -7.55
CA GLY A 409 -15.76 15.31 -6.91
C GLY A 409 -14.46 15.01 -7.67
N HIS A 410 -14.40 13.86 -8.34
CA HIS A 410 -13.26 13.50 -9.20
C HIS A 410 -13.34 14.07 -10.62
N LEU A 411 -14.54 14.31 -11.16
CA LEU A 411 -14.71 15.02 -12.43
C LEU A 411 -14.13 16.44 -12.38
N ASP A 412 -14.17 17.11 -11.22
CA ASP A 412 -13.47 18.38 -11.01
C ASP A 412 -11.95 18.25 -11.20
N ALA A 413 -11.34 17.15 -10.75
CA ALA A 413 -9.91 16.88 -10.95
C ALA A 413 -9.58 16.54 -12.41
N VAL A 414 -10.47 15.79 -13.09
CA VAL A 414 -10.35 15.52 -14.53
C VAL A 414 -10.48 16.82 -15.33
N ARG A 415 -11.35 17.75 -14.92
CA ARG A 415 -11.44 19.09 -15.52
C ARG A 415 -10.12 19.83 -15.43
N ASP A 416 -9.53 19.86 -14.25
CA ASP A 416 -8.27 20.57 -14.02
C ASP A 416 -7.14 19.95 -14.87
N GLN A 417 -7.11 18.62 -15.02
CA GLN A 417 -6.16 17.93 -15.92
C GLN A 417 -6.40 18.26 -17.39
N LEU A 418 -7.65 18.22 -17.86
CA LEU A 418 -8.00 18.53 -19.24
C LEU A 418 -7.66 19.98 -19.60
N ALA A 419 -7.80 20.91 -18.66
CA ALA A 419 -7.40 22.31 -18.87
C ALA A 419 -5.90 22.48 -19.17
N GLU A 420 -5.06 21.52 -18.78
CA GLU A 420 -3.62 21.51 -19.08
C GLU A 420 -3.28 20.88 -20.44
N VAL A 421 -4.20 20.13 -21.04
CA VAL A 421 -3.99 19.47 -22.35
C VAL A 421 -4.34 20.45 -23.48
N PRO A 422 -3.39 20.81 -24.36
CA PRO A 422 -3.69 21.68 -25.49
C PRO A 422 -4.63 20.97 -26.47
N LEU A 423 -5.86 21.47 -26.59
CA LEU A 423 -6.85 20.97 -27.55
C LEU A 423 -6.41 21.17 -29.02
N VAL A 424 -5.44 22.05 -29.23
CA VAL A 424 -4.84 22.33 -30.54
C VAL A 424 -3.35 22.09 -30.45
N ASP A 425 -2.87 21.17 -31.28
CA ASP A 425 -1.45 20.86 -31.42
C ASP A 425 -0.68 22.10 -31.92
N ALA A 426 0.64 22.10 -31.72
CA ALA A 426 1.51 23.21 -32.14
C ALA A 426 1.45 23.52 -33.65
N ASP A 427 0.89 22.62 -34.47
CA ASP A 427 0.67 22.80 -35.91
C ASP A 427 -0.70 23.40 -36.27
N GLY A 428 -1.51 23.77 -35.27
CA GLY A 428 -2.83 24.34 -35.46
C GLY A 428 -3.89 23.31 -35.86
N ARG A 429 -3.69 22.02 -35.53
CA ARG A 429 -4.73 21.00 -35.68
C ARG A 429 -5.41 20.74 -34.35
N VAL A 430 -6.73 20.57 -34.39
CA VAL A 430 -7.48 20.06 -33.24
C VAL A 430 -6.96 18.65 -32.94
N ASN A 431 -6.63 18.41 -31.68
CA ASN A 431 -6.26 17.09 -31.18
C ASN A 431 -7.53 16.22 -31.17
N GLY A 432 -7.79 15.58 -32.32
CA GLY A 432 -8.97 14.76 -32.52
C GLY A 432 -9.08 13.62 -31.52
N ALA A 433 -7.96 13.08 -31.02
CA ALA A 433 -7.98 12.02 -30.02
C ALA A 433 -8.56 12.51 -28.68
N VAL A 434 -8.10 13.67 -28.19
CA VAL A 434 -8.64 14.27 -26.95
C VAL A 434 -10.11 14.66 -27.11
N LEU A 435 -10.47 15.22 -28.27
CA LEU A 435 -11.85 15.59 -28.55
C LEU A 435 -12.76 14.37 -28.60
N ASP A 436 -12.33 13.28 -29.24
CA ASP A 436 -13.06 12.03 -29.33
C ASP A 436 -13.21 11.40 -27.94
N GLU A 437 -12.15 11.33 -27.13
CA GLU A 437 -12.19 10.80 -25.75
C GLU A 437 -13.17 11.57 -24.86
N VAL A 438 -13.10 12.91 -24.87
CA VAL A 438 -14.00 13.78 -24.11
C VAL A 438 -15.45 13.63 -24.59
N SER A 439 -15.67 13.62 -25.91
CA SER A 439 -16.98 13.44 -26.54
C SER A 439 -17.61 12.09 -26.22
N GLU A 440 -16.81 11.04 -26.12
CA GLU A 440 -17.26 9.69 -25.79
C GLU A 440 -17.53 9.53 -24.29
N MET A 441 -16.68 10.10 -23.42
CA MET A 441 -16.94 10.14 -21.97
C MET A 441 -18.29 10.81 -21.69
N PHE A 442 -18.56 11.94 -22.36
CA PHE A 442 -19.87 12.59 -22.26
C PHE A 442 -21.00 11.72 -22.77
N SER A 443 -20.82 11.02 -23.90
CA SER A 443 -21.85 10.12 -24.41
C SER A 443 -22.18 8.99 -23.43
N ALA A 444 -21.17 8.38 -22.80
CA ALA A 444 -21.35 7.33 -21.79
C ALA A 444 -22.08 7.86 -20.54
N LEU A 445 -21.66 9.02 -20.05
CA LEU A 445 -22.36 9.71 -18.95
C LEU A 445 -23.81 10.00 -19.34
N GLN A 446 -24.07 10.52 -20.55
CA GLN A 446 -25.41 10.82 -21.07
C GLN A 446 -26.31 9.58 -21.20
N ILE A 447 -25.75 8.44 -21.60
CA ILE A 447 -26.50 7.18 -21.70
C ILE A 447 -26.86 6.68 -20.30
N ALA A 448 -25.89 6.66 -19.37
CA ALA A 448 -26.14 6.28 -17.98
C ALA A 448 -27.14 7.24 -17.29
N LEU A 449 -27.04 8.54 -17.60
CA LEU A 449 -27.98 9.62 -17.24
C LEU A 449 -29.41 9.34 -17.73
N ARG A 450 -29.55 8.96 -19.00
CA ARG A 450 -30.86 8.72 -19.63
C ARG A 450 -31.58 7.52 -19.02
N ASP A 451 -30.84 6.45 -18.78
CA ASP A 451 -31.43 5.17 -18.40
C ASP A 451 -31.80 5.11 -16.92
N GLU A 452 -31.25 5.98 -16.07
CA GLU A 452 -31.59 6.05 -14.66
C GLU A 452 -32.74 7.05 -14.43
N GLU A 453 -33.96 6.54 -14.14
CA GLU A 453 -35.10 7.38 -13.78
C GLU A 453 -34.72 8.30 -12.61
N ILE A 454 -34.73 9.63 -12.84
CA ILE A 454 -34.44 10.65 -11.80
C ILE A 454 -35.56 10.59 -10.77
N SER A 455 -35.38 9.74 -9.75
CA SER A 455 -36.41 9.44 -8.76
C SER A 455 -36.44 10.42 -7.59
N ASP A 456 -35.42 11.28 -7.42
CA ASP A 456 -35.39 12.31 -6.35
C ASP A 456 -34.63 13.61 -6.72
N ALA A 457 -34.82 14.64 -5.90
CA ALA A 457 -34.24 15.97 -6.06
C ALA A 457 -32.73 16.05 -5.74
N ARG A 458 -32.19 15.09 -4.98
CA ARG A 458 -30.76 15.02 -4.63
C ARG A 458 -29.94 14.48 -5.81
N ARG A 459 -30.48 13.48 -6.52
CA ARG A 459 -29.98 13.03 -7.83
C ARG A 459 -30.03 14.18 -8.84
N ALA A 460 -31.12 14.94 -8.90
CA ALA A 460 -31.23 16.13 -9.76
C ALA A 460 -30.15 17.19 -9.55
N SER A 461 -29.68 17.41 -8.32
CA SER A 461 -28.54 18.32 -8.06
C SER A 461 -27.23 17.77 -8.59
N PHE A 462 -26.94 16.49 -8.32
CA PHE A 462 -25.78 15.79 -8.89
C PHE A 462 -25.75 15.90 -10.42
N TRP A 463 -26.90 15.66 -11.07
CA TRP A 463 -27.03 15.73 -12.52
C TRP A 463 -26.76 17.12 -13.09
N LEU A 464 -27.13 18.15 -12.34
CA LEU A 464 -26.94 19.54 -12.69
C LEU A 464 -25.47 19.96 -12.54
N ASP A 465 -24.79 19.46 -11.51
CA ASP A 465 -23.37 19.72 -11.23
C ASP A 465 -22.46 18.98 -12.22
N ALA A 466 -22.74 17.70 -12.52
CA ALA A 466 -22.01 16.93 -13.53
C ALA A 466 -22.06 17.63 -14.91
N THR A 467 -23.26 18.06 -15.33
CA THR A 467 -23.46 18.79 -16.60
C THR A 467 -22.73 20.14 -16.62
N MET A 468 -22.64 20.83 -15.47
CA MET A 468 -21.87 22.08 -15.37
C MET A 468 -20.36 21.82 -15.49
N ILE A 469 -19.84 20.79 -14.83
CA ILE A 469 -18.42 20.42 -14.94
C ILE A 469 -18.09 20.09 -16.40
N VAL A 470 -18.94 19.30 -17.07
CA VAL A 470 -18.86 19.01 -18.51
C VAL A 470 -18.79 20.31 -19.35
N ALA A 471 -19.68 21.26 -19.08
CA ALA A 471 -19.71 22.57 -19.74
C ALA A 471 -18.45 23.39 -19.51
N GLU A 472 -17.96 23.41 -18.29
CA GLU A 472 -16.76 24.12 -17.90
C GLU A 472 -15.51 23.50 -18.52
N VAL A 473 -15.41 22.17 -18.60
CA VAL A 473 -14.35 21.44 -19.32
C VAL A 473 -14.33 21.86 -20.78
N CYS A 474 -15.47 21.76 -21.47
CA CYS A 474 -15.60 22.15 -22.87
C CYS A 474 -15.24 23.63 -23.08
N THR A 475 -15.66 24.52 -22.19
CA THR A 475 -15.39 25.96 -22.29
C THR A 475 -13.93 26.30 -21.94
N GLY A 476 -13.35 25.61 -20.96
CA GLY A 476 -11.96 25.80 -20.50
C GLY A 476 -10.95 25.36 -21.55
N LEU A 477 -11.17 24.19 -22.16
CA LEU A 477 -10.38 23.66 -23.28
C LEU A 477 -10.31 24.64 -24.47
N VAL A 478 -11.34 25.48 -24.61
CA VAL A 478 -11.50 26.41 -25.72
C VAL A 478 -10.89 27.79 -25.38
N THR A 479 -11.04 28.24 -24.14
CA THR A 479 -10.59 29.56 -23.69
C THR A 479 -9.12 29.63 -23.29
N GLY A 480 -8.44 28.50 -23.09
CA GLY A 480 -6.98 28.42 -22.90
C GLY A 480 -6.16 28.91 -24.09
N SER A 481 -6.78 29.01 -25.28
CA SER A 481 -6.26 29.70 -26.46
C SER A 481 -6.36 31.22 -26.26
N THR A 482 -5.22 31.90 -26.10
CA THR A 482 -5.12 33.34 -25.71
C THR A 482 -5.86 34.36 -26.58
N VAL A 483 -6.37 33.97 -27.77
CA VAL A 483 -7.13 34.86 -28.66
C VAL A 483 -8.63 34.53 -28.63
N VAL A 484 -8.99 33.24 -28.54
CA VAL A 484 -10.38 32.77 -28.36
C VAL A 484 -10.99 33.31 -27.08
N GLY A 485 -10.17 33.48 -26.03
CA GLY A 485 -10.59 34.09 -24.77
C GLY A 485 -11.25 35.46 -24.93
N LEU A 486 -10.99 36.26 -25.96
CA LEU A 486 -11.64 37.57 -26.16
C LEU A 486 -12.95 37.47 -26.96
N THR A 487 -13.02 36.59 -27.95
CA THR A 487 -14.20 36.39 -28.81
C THR A 487 -15.25 35.52 -28.11
N VAL A 488 -14.82 34.47 -27.41
CA VAL A 488 -15.68 33.70 -26.50
C VAL A 488 -16.08 34.55 -25.31
N ASN A 489 -15.24 35.45 -24.77
CA ASN A 489 -15.72 36.42 -23.76
C ASN A 489 -16.73 37.42 -24.33
N ALA A 490 -16.73 37.73 -25.62
CA ALA A 490 -17.73 38.62 -26.23
C ALA A 490 -19.05 37.89 -26.52
N VAL A 491 -18.99 36.64 -26.99
CA VAL A 491 -20.18 35.77 -27.18
C VAL A 491 -20.74 35.33 -25.83
N THR A 492 -19.90 34.91 -24.89
CA THR A 492 -20.32 34.67 -23.49
C THR A 492 -20.69 35.95 -22.76
N ALA A 493 -20.21 37.15 -23.12
CA ALA A 493 -20.75 38.42 -22.60
C ALA A 493 -22.14 38.76 -23.15
N GLY A 494 -22.47 38.32 -24.37
CA GLY A 494 -23.83 38.36 -24.91
C GLY A 494 -24.77 37.36 -24.20
N VAL A 495 -24.23 36.19 -23.83
CA VAL A 495 -24.94 35.12 -23.09
C VAL A 495 -24.87 35.33 -21.55
N SER A 496 -24.05 36.26 -21.07
CA SER A 496 -23.63 36.45 -19.66
C SER A 496 -24.75 36.88 -18.70
N PRO A 497 -25.76 37.68 -19.08
CA PRO A 497 -26.84 38.03 -18.14
C PRO A 497 -27.73 36.81 -17.84
N PHE A 498 -27.93 35.95 -18.84
CA PHE A 498 -28.75 34.74 -18.76
C PHE A 498 -28.05 33.66 -17.92
N VAL A 499 -26.79 33.36 -18.21
CA VAL A 499 -25.98 32.39 -17.43
C VAL A 499 -25.74 32.87 -15.99
N ARG A 500 -25.54 34.17 -15.74
CA ARG A 500 -25.39 34.69 -14.35
C ARG A 500 -26.70 34.70 -13.57
N SER A 501 -27.86 34.96 -14.19
CA SER A 501 -29.15 34.83 -13.47
C SER A 501 -29.52 33.38 -13.23
N LEU A 502 -29.12 32.46 -14.13
CA LEU A 502 -29.32 31.01 -14.00
C LEU A 502 -28.48 30.37 -12.90
N LEU A 503 -27.27 30.88 -12.63
CA LEU A 503 -26.40 30.39 -11.55
C LEU A 503 -26.82 30.88 -10.15
N ALA A 504 -27.62 31.95 -10.05
CA ALA A 504 -27.85 32.66 -8.80
C ALA A 504 -29.00 32.12 -7.92
N GLU A 505 -29.79 31.15 -8.37
CA GLU A 505 -31.00 30.71 -7.64
C GLU A 505 -31.16 29.17 -7.64
N HIS A 506 -30.78 28.50 -6.55
CA HIS A 506 -30.87 27.04 -6.48
C HIS A 506 -31.51 26.53 -5.17
N VAL A 507 -32.81 26.29 -5.24
CA VAL A 507 -33.53 25.27 -4.47
C VAL A 507 -34.48 24.57 -5.44
N LEU A 508 -34.22 23.30 -5.76
CA LEU A 508 -35.20 22.47 -6.48
C LEU A 508 -36.40 22.23 -5.53
N PRO A 509 -37.65 22.40 -5.98
CA PRO A 509 -38.81 22.04 -5.16
C PRO A 509 -38.84 20.52 -4.96
N ASP A 510 -39.06 20.05 -3.73
CA ASP A 510 -39.22 18.62 -3.44
C ASP A 510 -40.44 18.03 -4.17
N GLY A 511 -40.29 16.83 -4.74
CA GLY A 511 -41.39 16.05 -5.34
C GLY A 511 -41.32 15.91 -6.87
N SER A 512 -42.38 15.36 -7.46
CA SER A 512 -42.46 15.06 -8.91
C SER A 512 -42.35 16.30 -9.82
N SER A 513 -42.67 17.49 -9.32
CA SER A 513 -42.41 18.75 -10.04
C SER A 513 -40.93 19.11 -10.11
N GLY A 514 -40.13 18.69 -9.13
CA GLY A 514 -38.66 18.87 -9.15
C GLY A 514 -37.98 18.01 -10.21
N VAL A 515 -38.52 16.82 -10.49
CA VAL A 515 -38.01 15.88 -11.49
C VAL A 515 -38.23 16.40 -12.91
N ALA A 516 -39.45 16.83 -13.25
CA ALA A 516 -39.74 17.43 -14.56
C ALA A 516 -38.95 18.73 -14.78
N ALA A 517 -38.84 19.57 -13.75
CA ALA A 517 -38.01 20.78 -13.81
C ALA A 517 -36.51 20.46 -13.95
N ALA A 518 -36.02 19.36 -13.37
CA ALA A 518 -34.65 18.91 -13.53
C ALA A 518 -34.38 18.38 -14.94
N HIS A 519 -35.28 17.56 -15.50
CA HIS A 519 -35.18 17.08 -16.89
C HIS A 519 -35.22 18.23 -17.90
N ALA A 520 -36.13 19.20 -17.72
CA ALA A 520 -36.19 20.39 -18.57
C ALA A 520 -34.89 21.21 -18.48
N ARG A 521 -34.41 21.49 -17.27
CA ARG A 521 -33.13 22.21 -17.04
C ARG A 521 -31.93 21.46 -17.59
N TYR A 522 -31.91 20.13 -17.51
CA TYR A 522 -30.85 19.31 -18.11
C TYR A 522 -30.87 19.41 -19.63
N GLY A 523 -32.06 19.31 -20.26
CA GLY A 523 -32.23 19.50 -21.70
C GLY A 523 -31.74 20.87 -22.16
N GLU A 524 -32.18 21.94 -21.50
CA GLU A 524 -31.74 23.31 -21.76
C GLU A 524 -30.20 23.44 -21.63
N ARG A 525 -29.62 22.92 -20.54
CA ARG A 525 -28.16 22.98 -20.32
C ARG A 525 -27.36 22.16 -21.33
N SER A 526 -27.86 21.01 -21.75
CA SER A 526 -27.23 20.18 -22.80
C SER A 526 -27.22 20.92 -24.14
N ALA A 527 -28.30 21.64 -24.46
CA ALA A 527 -28.39 22.46 -25.67
C ALA A 527 -27.41 23.64 -25.63
N ASP A 528 -27.32 24.35 -24.48
CA ASP A 528 -26.34 25.43 -24.27
C ASP A 528 -24.90 24.93 -24.44
N LEU A 529 -24.61 23.75 -23.90
CA LEU A 529 -23.34 23.04 -24.03
C LEU A 529 -22.98 22.74 -25.49
N GLN A 530 -23.95 22.21 -26.24
CA GLN A 530 -23.79 21.90 -27.66
C GLN A 530 -23.45 23.16 -28.46
N VAL A 531 -24.17 24.26 -28.20
CA VAL A 531 -23.91 25.57 -28.82
C VAL A 531 -22.52 26.07 -28.45
N ALA A 532 -22.17 26.07 -27.16
CA ALA A 532 -20.87 26.53 -26.69
C ALA A 532 -19.71 25.75 -27.34
N ALA A 533 -19.82 24.42 -27.40
CA ALA A 533 -18.81 23.55 -28.02
C ALA A 533 -18.68 23.78 -29.54
N VAL A 534 -19.78 24.00 -30.26
CA VAL A 534 -19.72 24.32 -31.70
C VAL A 534 -19.14 25.71 -31.93
N VAL A 535 -19.60 26.72 -31.20
CA VAL A 535 -19.09 28.10 -31.30
C VAL A 535 -17.59 28.14 -31.04
N ALA A 536 -17.15 27.40 -30.04
CA ALA A 536 -15.76 27.23 -29.68
C ALA A 536 -14.89 26.67 -30.82
N VAL A 537 -15.28 25.51 -31.36
CA VAL A 537 -14.54 24.83 -32.43
C VAL A 537 -14.50 25.70 -33.68
N VAL A 538 -15.62 26.32 -34.04
CA VAL A 538 -15.69 27.27 -35.17
C VAL A 538 -14.82 28.49 -34.93
N GLY A 539 -14.87 29.08 -33.73
CA GLY A 539 -14.04 30.23 -33.35
C GLY A 539 -12.56 29.94 -33.50
N GLN A 540 -12.11 28.76 -33.06
CA GLN A 540 -10.74 28.33 -33.24
C GLN A 540 -10.38 28.15 -34.73
N LEU A 541 -11.27 27.57 -35.54
CA LEU A 541 -11.08 27.42 -36.98
C LEU A 541 -10.98 28.77 -37.71
N ILE A 542 -11.74 29.78 -37.27
CA ILE A 542 -11.62 31.16 -37.76
C ILE A 542 -10.23 31.72 -37.45
N GLU A 543 -9.74 31.56 -36.22
CA GLU A 543 -8.42 32.07 -35.81
C GLU A 543 -7.27 31.43 -36.59
N MET A 544 -7.41 30.16 -36.93
CA MET A 544 -6.44 29.44 -37.75
C MET A 544 -6.54 29.80 -39.24
N GLY A 545 -7.43 30.73 -39.62
CA GLY A 545 -7.67 31.15 -40.99
C GLY A 545 -8.31 30.06 -41.86
N ARG A 546 -8.95 29.06 -41.22
CA ARG A 546 -9.61 27.93 -41.89
C ARG A 546 -11.07 28.22 -42.20
N LEU A 547 -11.68 29.16 -41.48
CA LEU A 547 -13.01 29.68 -41.73
C LEU A 547 -12.99 31.22 -41.82
N PRO A 548 -13.94 31.83 -42.55
CA PRO A 548 -14.05 33.27 -42.59
C PRO A 548 -14.58 33.82 -41.26
N ALA A 549 -14.23 35.06 -40.92
CA ALA A 549 -14.51 35.66 -39.61
C ALA A 549 -16.01 35.81 -39.28
N ASP A 550 -16.86 35.76 -40.30
CA ASP A 550 -18.31 35.81 -40.23
C ASP A 550 -18.97 34.41 -40.24
N ALA A 551 -18.18 33.32 -40.20
CA ALA A 551 -18.75 31.96 -40.23
C ALA A 551 -19.73 31.70 -39.09
N LEU A 552 -19.57 32.31 -37.92
CA LEU A 552 -20.52 32.17 -36.81
C LEU A 552 -21.86 32.90 -37.06
N ASP A 553 -21.91 33.89 -37.95
CA ASP A 553 -23.13 34.66 -38.21
C ASP A 553 -24.22 33.81 -38.88
N SER A 554 -23.86 32.68 -39.51
CA SER A 554 -24.83 31.73 -40.06
C SER A 554 -25.40 30.76 -39.02
N LEU A 555 -24.84 30.70 -37.80
CA LEU A 555 -25.42 29.95 -36.68
C LEU A 555 -26.51 30.81 -36.01
N ASP A 556 -27.65 30.93 -36.68
CA ASP A 556 -28.80 31.69 -36.19
C ASP A 556 -29.69 30.82 -35.27
N LEU A 557 -29.61 31.09 -33.97
CA LEU A 557 -30.41 30.46 -32.91
C LEU A 557 -31.59 31.33 -32.46
N SER A 558 -31.80 32.51 -33.06
CA SER A 558 -32.77 33.50 -32.58
C SER A 558 -34.24 33.17 -32.87
N ASP A 559 -34.48 32.23 -33.79
CA ASP A 559 -35.80 31.77 -34.23
C ASP A 559 -36.29 30.50 -33.51
N ILE A 560 -35.60 30.04 -32.45
CA ILE A 560 -36.06 28.90 -31.65
C ILE A 560 -37.26 29.34 -30.80
N ASP A 561 -38.45 28.86 -31.15
CA ASP A 561 -39.73 29.25 -30.52
C ASP A 561 -39.86 28.63 -29.12
N ASP A 562 -40.45 29.38 -28.16
CA ASP A 562 -40.63 28.96 -26.75
C ASP A 562 -41.52 27.70 -26.60
N GLY A 563 -42.20 27.30 -27.67
CA GLY A 563 -43.06 26.11 -27.73
C GLY A 563 -42.41 24.87 -28.36
N GLU A 564 -41.22 24.98 -28.94
CA GLU A 564 -40.47 23.84 -29.46
C GLU A 564 -39.57 23.23 -28.38
N CYS A 565 -39.30 21.95 -28.50
CA CYS A 565 -38.33 21.28 -27.66
C CYS A 565 -36.93 21.81 -27.98
N VAL A 566 -36.45 22.72 -27.12
CA VAL A 566 -35.20 23.47 -27.30
C VAL A 566 -34.01 22.58 -27.71
N PRO A 567 -33.74 21.42 -27.08
CA PRO A 567 -32.62 20.55 -27.50
C PRO A 567 -32.71 20.10 -28.97
N ARG A 568 -33.92 19.81 -29.45
CA ARG A 568 -34.14 19.35 -30.83
C ARG A 568 -33.91 20.46 -31.84
N ALA A 569 -34.49 21.62 -31.57
CA ALA A 569 -34.36 22.79 -32.42
C ALA A 569 -32.89 23.22 -32.51
N VAL A 570 -32.15 23.17 -31.39
CA VAL A 570 -30.71 23.44 -31.36
C VAL A 570 -29.92 22.41 -32.17
N ASP A 571 -30.13 21.09 -31.99
CA ASP A 571 -29.38 20.08 -32.76
C ASP A 571 -29.64 20.19 -34.27
N ASP A 572 -30.89 20.37 -34.69
CA ASP A 572 -31.25 20.51 -36.10
C ASP A 572 -30.57 21.74 -36.72
N ARG A 573 -30.50 22.85 -35.96
CA ARG A 573 -29.87 24.09 -36.41
C ARG A 573 -28.36 23.97 -36.50
N ILE A 574 -27.73 23.35 -35.51
CA ILE A 574 -26.30 23.03 -35.50
C ILE A 574 -25.97 22.08 -36.65
N GLY A 575 -26.83 21.10 -36.92
CA GLY A 575 -26.72 20.19 -38.05
C GLY A 575 -26.69 20.90 -39.40
N ALA A 576 -27.69 21.74 -39.64
CA ALA A 576 -27.76 22.55 -40.85
C ALA A 576 -26.55 23.47 -41.00
N PHE A 577 -26.10 24.07 -39.90
CA PHE A 577 -24.92 24.90 -39.86
C PHE A 577 -23.64 24.14 -40.24
N ILE A 578 -23.40 22.97 -39.64
CA ILE A 578 -22.22 22.12 -39.94
C ILE A 578 -22.24 21.66 -41.40
N GLU A 579 -23.40 21.25 -41.92
CA GLU A 579 -23.55 20.88 -43.33
C GLU A 579 -23.22 22.04 -44.27
N GLN A 580 -23.65 23.26 -43.90
CA GLN A 580 -23.38 24.47 -44.68
C GLN A 580 -21.88 24.80 -44.75
N ILE A 581 -21.18 24.77 -43.62
CA ILE A 581 -19.74 25.10 -43.58
C ILE A 581 -18.84 23.92 -43.98
N GLY A 582 -19.38 22.70 -43.99
CA GLY A 582 -18.61 21.47 -44.17
C GLY A 582 -17.92 21.34 -45.52
N HIS A 583 -18.38 22.05 -46.56
CA HIS A 583 -17.74 22.08 -47.86
C HIS A 583 -16.38 22.82 -47.86
N ASP A 584 -16.17 23.73 -46.91
CA ASP A 584 -14.96 24.55 -46.80
C ASP A 584 -13.97 24.02 -45.74
N LEU A 585 -14.38 23.01 -44.98
CA LEU A 585 -13.58 22.39 -43.93
C LEU A 585 -12.73 21.23 -44.46
N ASP A 586 -11.55 21.05 -43.87
CA ASP A 586 -10.83 19.79 -44.06
C ASP A 586 -11.56 18.63 -43.34
N PRO A 587 -11.32 17.38 -43.77
CA PRO A 587 -12.03 16.23 -43.21
C PRO A 587 -11.90 16.08 -41.70
N ALA A 588 -10.79 16.50 -41.08
CA ALA A 588 -10.60 16.38 -39.64
C ALA A 588 -11.43 17.43 -38.89
N ALA A 589 -11.45 18.67 -39.36
CA ALA A 589 -12.29 19.72 -38.80
C ALA A 589 -13.80 19.42 -38.93
N TYR A 590 -14.21 18.87 -40.09
CA TYR A 590 -15.58 18.41 -40.30
C TYR A 590 -15.95 17.25 -39.36
N SER A 591 -15.07 16.25 -39.24
CA SER A 591 -15.27 15.13 -38.31
C SER A 591 -15.35 15.58 -36.85
N ALA A 592 -14.52 16.55 -36.43
CA ALA A 592 -14.57 17.12 -35.09
C ALA A 592 -15.91 17.81 -34.79
N LEU A 593 -16.39 18.67 -35.69
CA LEU A 593 -17.68 19.34 -35.53
C LEU A 593 -18.85 18.34 -35.53
N TYR A 594 -18.78 17.32 -36.37
CA TYR A 594 -19.79 16.26 -36.41
C TYR A 594 -19.75 15.38 -35.15
N ALA A 595 -18.57 15.11 -34.59
CA ALA A 595 -18.41 14.41 -33.32
C ALA A 595 -19.03 15.21 -32.16
N VAL A 596 -18.73 16.52 -32.07
CA VAL A 596 -19.33 17.43 -31.09
C VAL A 596 -20.86 17.43 -31.22
N ARG A 597 -21.39 17.60 -32.44
CA ARG A 597 -22.85 17.53 -32.65
C ARG A 597 -23.42 16.18 -32.17
N LYS A 598 -22.80 15.07 -32.56
CA LYS A 598 -23.28 13.73 -32.22
C LYS A 598 -23.26 13.45 -30.72
N SER A 599 -22.26 13.96 -30.01
CA SER A 599 -22.06 13.71 -28.59
C SER A 599 -22.94 14.57 -27.68
N PHE A 600 -23.38 15.74 -28.14
CA PHE A 600 -24.25 16.61 -27.36
C PHE A 600 -25.71 16.65 -27.87
N GLY A 601 -25.95 16.22 -29.11
CA GLY A 601 -27.24 16.31 -29.81
C GLY A 601 -27.88 14.96 -30.12
N ASN A 602 -27.62 13.91 -29.34
CA ASN A 602 -28.07 12.55 -29.64
C ASN A 602 -29.61 12.49 -29.83
N ALA A 603 -30.06 12.40 -31.09
CA ALA A 603 -31.47 12.50 -31.49
C ALA A 603 -32.41 11.52 -30.76
N SER A 604 -31.88 10.38 -30.31
CA SER A 604 -32.63 9.39 -29.53
C SER A 604 -32.95 9.81 -28.10
N SER A 605 -32.13 10.67 -27.47
CA SER A 605 -32.44 11.25 -26.15
C SER A 605 -33.31 12.49 -26.26
N ILE A 606 -33.14 13.25 -27.33
CA ILE A 606 -33.94 14.44 -27.64
C ILE A 606 -35.41 14.05 -27.83
N ASP A 607 -35.71 13.02 -28.63
CA ASP A 607 -37.08 12.56 -28.87
C ASP A 607 -37.84 12.23 -27.57
N GLN A 608 -37.19 11.63 -26.57
CA GLN A 608 -37.81 11.32 -25.27
C GLN A 608 -37.89 12.53 -24.32
N GLN A 609 -36.95 13.47 -24.38
CA GLN A 609 -37.00 14.72 -23.60
C GLN A 609 -38.14 15.64 -24.06
N CYS A 610 -38.50 15.56 -25.35
CA CYS A 610 -39.60 16.34 -25.93
C CYS A 610 -40.99 15.71 -25.72
N ASP A 611 -41.05 14.43 -25.31
CA ASP A 611 -42.29 13.67 -25.10
C ASP A 611 -42.81 13.74 -23.64
N VAL A 612 -42.13 14.51 -22.76
CA VAL A 612 -42.52 14.82 -21.36
C VAL A 612 -43.16 16.19 -21.28
#